data_AF-A0A9X3L640-F1
#
_entry.id   AF-A0A9X3L640-F1
#
_cell.length_a   1.000
_cell.length_b   1.000
_cell.length_c   1.000
_cell.angle_alpha   90.00
_cell.angle_beta   90.00
_cell.angle_gamma   90.00
#
_symmetry.space_group_name_H-M   'P 1'
#
loop_
_entity.id
_entity.type
_entity.pdbx_description
1 polymer ?
#
loop_
_entity_poly.entity_id
_entity_poly.type
_entity_poly.pdbx_seq_one_letter_code
_entity_poly.pdbx_strand_id
1 'polypeptide(L)'
;MNNTKLDHIKLSYLNLESPQENRSGIVGYFLILLYVVGIIPILGVPFSLPFFLAAILPITIIQLWAIVYLIDPYKYEKSYYLFFGIYGAVNTYVYFLVILKLIYVNMEWRGSTPLITNLVLFILLLGESIG
;
A
#
# COMPACT_ATOMS: atom_id res chain seq x y z
N MET A 1 -41.26 7.98 14.78
CA MET A 1 -40.04 7.51 14.09
C MET A 1 -39.42 6.44 14.98
N ASN A 2 -39.27 5.19 14.50
CA ASN A 2 -38.88 4.07 15.35
C ASN A 2 -37.41 4.18 15.79
N ASN A 3 -37.15 4.24 17.10
CA ASN A 3 -35.81 4.38 17.67
C ASN A 3 -34.85 3.27 17.20
N THR A 4 -35.37 2.06 16.94
CA THR A 4 -34.62 0.92 16.42
C THR A 4 -34.00 1.15 15.04
N LYS A 5 -34.65 1.97 14.19
CA LYS A 5 -34.13 2.29 12.83
C LYS A 5 -33.00 3.31 12.89
N LEU A 6 -33.07 4.25 13.84
CA LEU A 6 -32.03 5.25 14.07
C LEU A 6 -30.79 4.61 14.72
N ASP A 7 -30.99 3.66 15.63
CA ASP A 7 -29.90 2.89 16.25
C ASP A 7 -29.16 2.02 15.23
N HIS A 8 -29.87 1.34 14.32
CA HIS A 8 -29.23 0.54 13.27
C HIS A 8 -28.34 1.37 12.35
N ILE A 9 -28.77 2.59 12.01
CA ILE A 9 -28.00 3.52 11.19
C ILE A 9 -26.75 3.99 11.95
N LYS A 10 -26.87 4.36 13.22
CA LYS A 10 -25.74 4.73 14.08
C LYS A 10 -24.77 3.57 14.29
N LEU A 11 -25.28 2.35 14.47
CA LEU A 11 -24.46 1.14 14.57
C LEU A 11 -23.69 0.86 13.28
N SER A 12 -24.28 1.16 12.11
CA SER A 12 -23.59 1.01 10.83
C SER A 12 -22.41 1.97 10.68
N TYR A 13 -22.46 3.15 11.28
CA TYR A 13 -21.34 4.09 11.32
C TYR A 13 -20.24 3.70 12.33
N LEU A 14 -20.55 2.80 13.27
CA LEU A 14 -19.63 2.30 14.30
C LEU A 14 -19.10 0.89 14.00
N ASN A 15 -19.74 0.17 13.07
CA ASN A 15 -19.24 -1.11 12.59
C ASN A 15 -17.99 -0.86 11.75
N LEU A 16 -16.86 -1.33 12.26
CA LEU A 16 -15.65 -1.55 11.49
C LEU A 16 -15.99 -2.46 10.30
N GLU A 17 -15.27 -2.32 9.18
CA GLU A 17 -15.46 -3.14 7.98
C GLU A 17 -15.55 -4.62 8.37
N SER A 18 -16.55 -5.31 7.82
CA SER A 18 -16.76 -6.73 8.08
C SER A 18 -15.53 -7.52 7.60
N PRO A 19 -15.22 -8.69 8.19
CA PRO A 19 -14.05 -9.46 7.77
C PRO A 19 -14.10 -9.92 6.30
N GLN A 20 -15.30 -10.00 5.71
CA GLN A 20 -15.50 -10.23 4.28
C GLN A 20 -15.12 -9.01 3.42
N GLU A 21 -15.47 -7.79 3.86
CA GLU A 21 -15.01 -6.54 3.25
C GLU A 21 -13.49 -6.40 3.38
N ASN A 22 -12.91 -6.71 4.55
CA ASN A 22 -11.46 -6.72 4.77
C ASN A 22 -10.72 -7.67 3.80
N ARG A 23 -11.28 -8.86 3.55
CA ARG A 23 -10.70 -9.85 2.62
C ARG A 23 -10.77 -9.36 1.17
N SER A 24 -11.91 -8.81 0.75
CA SER A 24 -12.07 -8.23 -0.58
C SER A 24 -11.17 -7.00 -0.76
N GLY A 25 -11.01 -6.21 0.30
CA GLY A 25 -10.11 -5.06 0.37
C GLY A 25 -8.67 -5.47 0.08
N ILE A 26 -8.12 -6.43 0.83
CA ILE A 26 -6.74 -6.92 0.59
C ILE A 26 -6.50 -7.27 -0.88
N VAL A 27 -7.40 -8.04 -1.49
CA VAL A 27 -7.28 -8.45 -2.89
C VAL A 27 -7.26 -7.22 -3.80
N GLY A 28 -8.20 -6.29 -3.61
CA GLY A 28 -8.27 -5.05 -4.39
C GLY A 28 -7.03 -4.17 -4.25
N TYR A 29 -6.59 -3.91 -3.03
CA TYR A 29 -5.42 -3.08 -2.75
C TYR A 29 -4.14 -3.69 -3.33
N PHE A 30 -3.94 -4.99 -3.20
CA PHE A 30 -2.77 -5.65 -3.77
C PHE A 30 -2.76 -5.64 -5.30
N LEU A 31 -3.89 -6.00 -5.92
CA LEU A 31 -3.99 -6.02 -7.38
C LEU A 31 -3.79 -4.63 -7.99
N ILE A 32 -4.44 -3.61 -7.42
CA ILE A 32 -4.43 -2.26 -8.00
C ILE A 32 -3.20 -1.48 -7.54
N LEU A 33 -3.05 -1.27 -6.23
CA LEU A 33 -2.02 -0.36 -5.72
C LEU A 33 -0.64 -1.01 -5.80
N LEU A 34 -0.48 -2.23 -5.29
CA LEU A 34 0.84 -2.84 -5.21
C LEU A 34 1.33 -3.34 -6.58
N TYR A 35 0.47 -3.99 -7.36
CA TYR A 35 0.90 -4.60 -8.62
C TYR A 35 0.77 -3.68 -9.81
N VAL A 36 -0.42 -3.09 -10.05
CA VAL A 36 -0.62 -2.23 -11.22
C VAL A 36 0.15 -0.93 -11.10
N VAL A 37 0.10 -0.25 -9.94
CA VAL A 37 0.81 1.03 -9.75
C VAL A 37 2.25 0.82 -9.28
N GLY A 38 2.53 -0.25 -8.52
CA GLY A 38 3.87 -0.54 -8.03
C GLY A 38 4.73 -1.38 -8.99
N ILE A 39 4.45 -2.68 -9.10
CA ILE A 39 5.32 -3.63 -9.82
C ILE A 39 5.39 -3.36 -11.33
N ILE A 40 4.25 -3.12 -12.00
CA ILE A 40 4.23 -2.98 -13.46
C ILE A 40 5.15 -1.84 -13.93
N PRO A 41 5.09 -0.62 -13.37
CA PRO A 41 6.01 0.45 -13.75
C PRO A 41 7.47 0.11 -13.47
N ILE A 42 7.78 -0.63 -12.40
CA ILE A 42 9.13 -1.10 -12.09
C ILE A 42 9.63 -2.06 -13.18
N LEU A 43 8.81 -3.02 -13.61
CA LEU A 43 9.14 -3.98 -14.67
C LEU A 43 9.14 -3.37 -16.08
N GLY A 44 8.48 -2.23 -16.28
CA GLY A 44 8.39 -1.56 -17.57
C GLY A 44 9.75 -1.21 -18.20
N VAL A 45 9.76 -0.96 -19.51
CA VAL A 45 10.98 -0.60 -20.25
C VAL A 45 11.25 0.92 -20.13
N PRO A 46 12.51 1.38 -19.92
CA PRO A 46 13.71 0.58 -19.73
C PRO A 46 13.71 -0.13 -18.38
N PHE A 47 14.10 -1.41 -18.39
CA PHE A 47 14.20 -2.20 -17.17
C PHE A 47 15.44 -1.78 -16.37
N SER A 48 15.31 -1.74 -15.04
CA SER A 48 16.42 -1.47 -14.15
C SER A 48 16.43 -2.45 -12.99
N LEU A 49 17.42 -3.34 -12.99
CA LEU A 49 17.57 -4.38 -11.97
C LEU A 49 17.68 -3.81 -10.54
N PRO A 50 18.42 -2.71 -10.27
CA PRO A 50 18.46 -2.11 -8.95
C PRO A 50 17.08 -1.71 -8.41
N PHE A 51 16.26 -1.04 -9.23
CA PHE A 51 14.90 -0.65 -8.84
C PHE A 51 13.99 -1.86 -8.63
N PHE A 52 14.14 -2.90 -9.46
CA PHE A 52 13.41 -4.15 -9.29
C PHE A 52 13.74 -4.86 -7.98
N LEU A 53 15.03 -5.03 -7.67
CA LEU A 53 15.46 -5.68 -6.43
C LEU A 53 15.05 -4.89 -5.19
N ALA A 54 15.13 -3.56 -5.25
CA ALA A 54 14.69 -2.69 -4.16
C ALA A 54 13.17 -2.82 -3.90
N ALA A 55 12.36 -2.98 -4.94
CA ALA A 55 10.91 -3.12 -4.80
C ALA A 55 10.47 -4.55 -4.42
N ILE A 56 11.04 -5.59 -5.05
CA ILE A 56 10.52 -6.96 -4.93
C ILE A 56 10.67 -7.54 -3.53
N LEU A 57 11.73 -7.16 -2.80
CA LEU A 57 11.98 -7.65 -1.45
C LEU A 57 10.86 -7.27 -0.47
N PRO A 58 10.53 -5.98 -0.23
CA PRO A 58 9.45 -5.61 0.67
C PRO A 58 8.07 -6.07 0.16
N ILE A 59 7.85 -6.08 -1.15
CA ILE A 59 6.61 -6.58 -1.77
C ILE A 59 6.40 -8.07 -1.45
N THR A 60 7.44 -8.88 -1.56
CA THR A 60 7.33 -10.33 -1.30
C THR A 60 7.04 -10.59 0.17
N ILE A 61 7.66 -9.83 1.08
CA ILE A 61 7.41 -9.94 2.52
C ILE A 61 5.94 -9.62 2.83
N ILE A 62 5.41 -8.50 2.33
CA ILE A 62 4.03 -8.11 2.61
C ILE A 62 3.02 -9.05 1.92
N GLN A 63 3.36 -9.57 0.73
CA GLN A 63 2.56 -10.58 0.04
C GLN A 63 2.41 -11.86 0.86
N LEU A 64 3.51 -12.38 1.40
CA LEU A 64 3.48 -13.58 2.22
C LEU A 64 2.65 -13.38 3.49
N TRP A 65 2.72 -12.18 4.08
CA TRP A 65 1.88 -11.83 5.22
C TRP A 65 0.40 -11.70 4.84
N ALA A 66 0.08 -11.13 3.68
CA ALA A 66 -1.29 -10.97 3.18
C ALA A 66 -2.03 -12.32 3.06
N ILE A 67 -1.32 -13.42 2.74
CA ILE A 67 -1.89 -14.77 2.62
C ILE A 67 -2.58 -15.20 3.91
N VAL A 68 -2.04 -14.85 5.08
CA VAL A 68 -2.63 -15.19 6.38
C VAL A 68 -4.07 -14.67 6.49
N TYR A 69 -4.29 -13.43 6.06
CA TYR A 69 -5.60 -12.78 6.10
C TYR A 69 -6.53 -13.23 4.97
N LEU A 70 -6.00 -13.77 3.88
CA LEU A 70 -6.81 -14.40 2.84
C LEU A 70 -7.35 -15.77 3.27
N ILE A 71 -6.63 -16.51 4.11
CA ILE A 71 -7.03 -17.84 4.60
C ILE A 71 -7.98 -17.69 5.80
N ASP A 72 -7.62 -16.89 6.80
CA ASP A 72 -8.36 -16.77 8.05
C ASP A 72 -8.46 -15.31 8.54
N PRO A 73 -9.32 -14.48 7.91
CA PRO A 73 -9.43 -13.06 8.28
C PRO A 73 -10.02 -12.84 9.68
N TYR A 74 -10.93 -13.72 10.12
CA TYR A 74 -11.70 -13.56 11.36
C TYR A 74 -10.83 -13.77 12.61
N LYS A 75 -9.80 -14.61 12.54
CA LYS A 75 -8.95 -14.91 13.70
C LYS A 75 -7.95 -13.79 14.04
N TYR A 76 -7.64 -12.91 13.08
CA TYR A 76 -6.50 -11.99 13.16
C TYR A 76 -6.87 -10.51 13.04
N GLU A 77 -8.11 -10.13 13.35
CA GLU A 77 -8.62 -8.75 13.22
C GLU A 77 -7.71 -7.69 13.88
N LYS A 78 -7.10 -7.97 15.04
CA LYS A 78 -6.19 -7.01 15.68
C LYS A 78 -4.87 -6.84 14.94
N SER A 79 -4.30 -7.92 14.41
CA SER A 79 -3.04 -7.82 13.64
C SER A 79 -3.29 -7.32 12.22
N TYR A 80 -4.53 -7.38 11.73
CA TYR A 80 -4.93 -6.83 10.44
C TYR A 80 -4.67 -5.32 10.32
N TYR A 81 -4.98 -4.54 11.37
CA TYR A 81 -4.68 -3.10 11.38
C TYR A 81 -3.18 -2.81 11.31
N LEU A 82 -2.37 -3.59 12.03
CA LEU A 82 -0.91 -3.49 11.95
C LEU A 82 -0.39 -3.83 10.55
N PHE A 83 -0.93 -4.90 9.96
CA PHE A 83 -0.63 -5.28 8.59
C PHE A 83 -0.97 -4.14 7.62
N PHE A 84 -2.12 -3.49 7.77
CA PHE A 84 -2.51 -2.36 6.92
C PHE A 84 -1.58 -1.16 7.03
N GLY A 85 -1.17 -0.80 8.26
CA GLY A 85 -0.20 0.27 8.47
C GLY A 85 1.15 -0.03 7.79
N ILE A 86 1.66 -1.25 7.96
CA ILE A 86 2.93 -1.68 7.34
C ILE A 86 2.78 -1.79 5.81
N TYR A 87 1.65 -2.31 5.33
CA TYR A 87 1.33 -2.35 3.90
C TYR A 87 1.33 -0.94 3.29
N GLY A 88 0.71 0.04 3.96
CA GLY A 88 0.72 1.43 3.55
C GLY A 88 2.15 1.99 3.43
N ALA A 89 3.00 1.75 4.43
CA ALA A 89 4.41 2.15 4.39
C ALA A 89 5.18 1.49 3.23
N VAL A 90 4.99 0.19 3.02
CA VAL A 90 5.60 -0.56 1.90
C VAL A 90 5.13 0.01 0.56
N ASN A 91 3.82 0.27 0.41
CA ASN A 91 3.25 0.78 -0.83
C ASN A 91 3.80 2.18 -1.16
N THR A 92 3.87 3.07 -0.16
CA THR A 92 4.47 4.40 -0.31
C THR A 92 5.94 4.33 -0.70
N TYR A 93 6.70 3.39 -0.15
CA TYR A 93 8.10 3.15 -0.54
C TYR A 93 8.22 2.66 -1.99
N VAL A 94 7.36 1.73 -2.41
CA VAL A 94 7.35 1.24 -3.80
C VAL A 94 7.02 2.39 -4.75
N TYR A 95 6.07 3.26 -4.41
CA TYR A 95 5.73 4.42 -5.24
C TYR A 95 6.89 5.42 -5.33
N PHE A 96 7.59 5.65 -4.21
CA PHE A 96 8.83 6.42 -4.20
C PHE A 96 9.83 5.84 -5.22
N LEU A 97 10.04 4.51 -5.24
CA LEU A 97 10.93 3.86 -6.22
C LEU A 97 10.43 3.99 -7.66
N VAL A 98 9.12 3.85 -7.90
CA VAL A 98 8.51 4.00 -9.23
C VAL A 98 8.80 5.40 -9.77
N ILE A 99 8.57 6.44 -8.98
CA ILE A 99 8.83 7.83 -9.36
C ILE A 99 10.31 8.03 -9.69
N LEU A 100 11.22 7.54 -8.84
CA LEU A 100 12.65 7.65 -9.09
C LEU A 100 13.07 6.92 -10.36
N LYS A 101 12.55 5.71 -10.60
CA LYS A 101 12.86 4.96 -11.82
C LYS A 101 12.38 5.72 -13.05
N LEU A 102 11.15 6.24 -13.05
CA LEU A 102 10.63 7.02 -14.16
C LEU A 102 11.50 8.25 -14.46
N ILE A 103 11.98 8.95 -13.43
CA ILE A 103 12.78 10.16 -13.64
C ILE A 103 14.23 9.82 -14.04
N TYR A 104 14.89 8.92 -13.33
CA TYR A 104 16.31 8.63 -13.55
C TYR A 104 16.56 7.71 -14.74
N VAL A 105 15.66 6.75 -14.99
CA VAL A 105 15.83 5.74 -16.03
C VAL A 105 15.02 6.11 -17.28
N ASN A 106 13.74 6.46 -17.15
CA ASN A 106 12.92 6.75 -18.33
C ASN A 106 13.12 8.16 -18.89
N MET A 107 13.40 9.16 -18.04
CA MET A 107 13.68 10.55 -18.46
C MET A 107 15.17 10.88 -18.49
N GLU A 108 16.04 9.93 -18.13
CA GLU A 108 17.51 10.07 -18.13
C GLU A 108 18.04 11.28 -17.32
N TRP A 109 17.31 11.70 -16.28
CA TRP A 109 17.75 12.80 -15.43
C TRP A 109 19.01 12.42 -14.64
N ARG A 110 20.02 13.31 -14.58
CA ARG A 110 21.33 12.99 -13.93
C ARG A 110 21.61 13.72 -12.62
N GLY A 111 20.82 14.72 -12.26
CA GLY A 111 21.00 15.50 -11.02
C GLY A 111 20.36 14.84 -9.78
N SER A 112 20.74 15.28 -8.58
CA SER A 112 20.18 14.79 -7.31
C SER A 112 18.82 15.41 -6.96
N THR A 113 18.37 16.43 -7.69
CA THR A 113 17.13 17.16 -7.39
C THR A 113 15.91 16.23 -7.24
N PRO A 114 15.64 15.29 -8.17
CA PRO A 114 14.50 14.38 -8.04
C PRO A 114 14.57 13.49 -6.81
N LEU A 115 15.76 13.01 -6.45
CA LEU A 115 15.95 12.22 -5.24
C LEU A 115 15.61 13.04 -3.99
N ILE A 116 16.13 14.26 -3.89
CA ILE A 116 15.91 15.14 -2.74
C ILE A 116 14.44 15.54 -2.61
N THR A 117 13.81 15.97 -3.71
CA THR A 117 12.39 16.36 -3.69
C THR A 117 11.49 15.18 -3.35
N ASN A 118 11.74 14.01 -3.95
CA ASN A 118 10.97 12.81 -3.66
C ASN A 118 11.18 12.32 -2.22
N LEU A 119 12.38 12.49 -1.65
CA LEU A 119 12.65 12.13 -0.24
C LEU A 119 11.89 13.04 0.72
N VAL A 120 11.88 14.35 0.46
CA VAL A 120 11.11 15.31 1.28
C VAL A 120 9.62 14.96 1.24
N LEU A 121 9.06 14.70 0.05
CA LEU A 121 7.67 14.29 -0.10
C LEU A 121 7.38 12.97 0.62
N PHE A 122 8.27 11.99 0.52
CA PHE A 122 8.14 10.70 1.20
C PHE A 122 8.07 10.84 2.71
N ILE A 123 8.96 11.67 3.30
CA ILE A 123 8.98 11.93 4.75
C ILE A 123 7.70 12.63 5.20
N LEU A 124 7.22 13.63 4.44
CA LEU A 124 5.98 14.35 4.76
C LEU A 124 4.77 13.41 4.74
N LEU A 125 4.65 12.56 3.71
CA LEU A 125 3.55 11.61 3.59
C LEU A 125 3.58 10.53 4.68
N LEU A 126 4.78 10.04 5.05
CA LEU A 126 4.90 9.13 6.18
C LEU A 126 4.50 9.81 7.50
N GLY A 127 4.87 11.08 7.69
CA GLY A 127 4.48 11.87 8.86
C GLY A 127 2.97 12.02 9.01
N GLU A 128 2.24 12.22 7.91
CA GLU A 128 0.76 12.26 7.92
C GLU A 128 0.12 10.90 8.20
N SER A 129 0.78 9.79 7.84
CA SER A 129 0.22 8.44 8.06
C SER A 129 0.34 7.91 9.49
N ILE A 130 1.10 8.60 10.36
CA ILE A 130 1.41 8.18 11.75
C ILE A 130 0.67 9.06 12.79
N GLY A 131 -0.05 10.10 12.36
CA GLY A 131 -0.86 10.98 13.23
C GLY A 131 -2.34 10.59 13.24
#